data_AF-A0AA85BEV4-F1
#
_entry.id   AF-A0AA85BEV4-F1
#
_cell.length_a   1.000
_cell.length_b   1.000
_cell.length_c   1.000
_cell.angle_alpha   90.00
_cell.angle_beta   90.00
_cell.angle_gamma   90.00
#
_symmetry.space_group_name_H-M   'P 1'
#
loop_
_entity.id
_entity.type
_entity.pdbx_description
1 polymer ?
#
loop_
_entity_poly.entity_id
_entity_poly.type
_entity_poly.pdbx_seq_one_letter_code
_entity_poly.pdbx_strand_id
1 'polypeptide(L)'
;MVVKFDDQESTKPTSKAFLEIFFAIDKDRDEEITKGQLKRYFETNRRDDDLIENWMKLFQLRKTNRLSLEDICEHLQLNIGDVRQQRSTQLKSAENSLSSYTDNQRVLGNDVQVIVDQMPMDMKLKITNEFRKLITDNVDFNGLKLTEYMKQFMDKIFLHLGLC
;
A
#
# COMPACT_ATOMS: atom_id res chain seq x y z
N MET A 1 -39.39 28.42 -19.89
CA MET A 1 -38.88 27.76 -18.68
C MET A 1 -37.51 27.20 -19.06
N VAL A 2 -36.44 27.89 -18.64
CA VAL A 2 -35.08 27.51 -18.99
C VAL A 2 -34.61 26.50 -17.94
N VAL A 3 -34.46 25.25 -18.34
CA VAL A 3 -33.76 24.26 -17.52
C VAL A 3 -32.33 24.20 -18.06
N LYS A 4 -31.41 24.88 -17.38
CA LYS A 4 -29.98 24.64 -17.56
C LYS A 4 -29.65 23.38 -16.77
N PHE A 5 -29.43 22.28 -17.49
CA PHE A 5 -28.61 21.19 -16.98
C PHE A 5 -27.16 21.56 -17.29
N ASP A 6 -26.58 22.38 -16.41
CA ASP A 6 -25.14 22.44 -16.24
C ASP A 6 -24.78 21.30 -15.30
N ASP A 7 -24.45 20.14 -15.87
CA ASP A 7 -23.57 19.18 -15.21
C ASP A 7 -22.74 18.53 -16.32
N GLN A 8 -21.60 19.17 -16.60
CA GLN A 8 -20.47 18.51 -17.24
C GLN A 8 -20.01 17.38 -16.32
N GLU A 9 -20.63 16.20 -16.47
CA GLU A 9 -20.12 14.94 -15.94
C GLU A 9 -18.87 14.56 -16.74
N SER A 10 -17.78 15.29 -16.44
CA SER A 10 -16.44 14.97 -16.90
C SER A 10 -16.04 13.67 -16.22
N THR A 11 -15.78 12.65 -17.04
CA THR A 11 -15.33 11.30 -16.74
C THR A 11 -14.05 11.28 -15.89
N LYS A 12 -14.17 11.66 -14.61
CA LYS A 12 -13.15 11.47 -13.59
C LYS A 12 -13.47 10.18 -12.84
N PRO A 13 -12.51 9.28 -12.68
CA PRO A 13 -12.72 8.12 -11.82
C PRO A 13 -13.07 8.61 -10.41
N THR A 14 -14.16 8.08 -9.86
CA THR A 14 -14.61 8.44 -8.51
C THR A 14 -13.49 8.12 -7.52
N SER A 15 -13.23 9.01 -6.54
CA SER A 15 -12.14 8.84 -5.56
C SER A 15 -12.18 7.49 -4.85
N LYS A 16 -13.38 6.91 -4.72
CA LYS A 16 -13.63 5.55 -4.23
C LYS A 16 -12.95 4.46 -5.08
N ALA A 17 -13.14 4.47 -6.40
CA ALA A 17 -12.54 3.47 -7.30
C ALA A 17 -11.00 3.54 -7.28
N PHE A 18 -10.46 4.75 -7.15
CA PHE A 18 -9.01 4.97 -7.02
C PHE A 18 -8.46 4.33 -5.74
N LEU A 19 -9.10 4.57 -4.59
CA LEU A 19 -8.68 4.00 -3.31
C LEU A 19 -8.84 2.48 -3.26
N GLU A 20 -9.92 1.94 -3.83
CA GLU A 20 -10.13 0.48 -3.90
C GLU A 20 -9.02 -0.20 -4.69
N ILE A 21 -8.59 0.37 -5.81
CA ILE A 21 -7.47 -0.13 -6.60
C ILE A 21 -6.16 -0.02 -5.82
N PHE A 22 -5.91 1.13 -5.18
CA PHE A 22 -4.72 1.31 -4.35
C PHE A 22 -4.62 0.21 -3.28
N PHE A 23 -5.70 -0.01 -2.52
CA PHE A 23 -5.73 -1.02 -1.46
C PHE A 23 -5.62 -2.46 -1.98
N ALA A 24 -6.12 -2.73 -3.19
CA ALA A 24 -5.97 -4.04 -3.82
C ALA A 24 -4.53 -4.31 -4.30
N ILE A 25 -3.78 -3.26 -4.64
CA ILE A 25 -2.39 -3.35 -5.12
C ILE A 25 -1.41 -3.39 -3.95
N ASP A 26 -1.58 -2.52 -2.95
CA ASP A 26 -0.75 -2.42 -1.73
C ASP A 26 -1.07 -3.57 -0.77
N LYS A 27 -0.65 -4.78 -1.16
CA LYS A 27 -0.87 -6.03 -0.41
C LYS A 27 0.07 -6.14 0.80
N ASP A 28 1.26 -5.58 0.66
CA ASP A 28 2.29 -5.46 1.68
C ASP A 28 1.97 -4.41 2.76
N ARG A 29 0.99 -3.53 2.50
CA ARG A 29 0.49 -2.50 3.42
C ARG A 29 1.59 -1.54 3.85
N ASP A 30 2.51 -1.27 2.93
CA ASP A 30 3.58 -0.30 3.14
C ASP A 30 3.15 1.12 2.73
N GLU A 31 1.87 1.27 2.32
CA GLU A 31 1.25 2.50 1.85
C GLU A 31 1.94 3.08 0.61
N GLU A 32 2.60 2.24 -0.19
CA GLU A 32 3.23 2.63 -1.44
C GLU A 32 2.93 1.60 -2.56
N ILE A 33 2.78 2.09 -3.78
CA ILE A 33 2.70 1.21 -4.95
C ILE A 33 3.69 1.62 -6.03
N THR A 34 4.29 0.63 -6.66
CA THR A 34 5.17 0.82 -7.82
C THR A 34 4.38 0.78 -9.12
N LYS A 35 4.92 1.42 -10.15
CA LYS A 35 4.39 1.32 -11.52
C LYS A 35 4.28 -0.13 -12.02
N GLY A 36 5.19 -1.00 -11.57
CA GLY A 36 5.16 -2.43 -11.90
C GLY A 36 4.01 -3.19 -11.25
N GLN A 37 3.72 -2.92 -9.96
CA GLN A 37 2.56 -3.48 -9.27
C GLN A 37 1.24 -3.01 -9.91
N LEU A 38 1.15 -1.73 -10.28
CA LEU A 38 -0.01 -1.18 -10.98
C LEU A 38 -0.26 -1.88 -12.33
N LYS A 39 0.78 -2.00 -13.17
CA LYS A 39 0.67 -2.69 -14.47
C LYS A 39 0.16 -4.13 -14.32
N ARG A 40 0.76 -4.89 -13.40
CA ARG A 40 0.33 -6.27 -13.12
C ARG A 40 -1.13 -6.36 -12.70
N TYR A 41 -1.60 -5.41 -11.89
CA TYR A 41 -2.99 -5.39 -11.46
C TYR A 41 -3.96 -5.21 -12.64
N PHE A 42 -3.69 -4.27 -13.54
CA PHE A 42 -4.53 -4.04 -14.71
C PHE A 42 -4.45 -5.16 -15.76
N GLU A 43 -3.27 -5.75 -15.97
CA GLU A 43 -3.12 -6.94 -16.81
C GLU A 43 -3.99 -8.11 -16.33
N THR A 44 -4.19 -8.22 -15.01
CA THR A 44 -4.91 -9.35 -14.38
C THR A 44 -6.41 -9.10 -14.19
N ASN A 45 -6.83 -7.87 -13.86
CA ASN A 45 -8.16 -7.64 -13.28
C ASN A 45 -9.11 -6.75 -14.09
N ARG A 46 -8.64 -5.89 -15.02
CA ARG A 46 -9.49 -4.96 -15.82
C ARG A 46 -8.66 -4.15 -16.83
N ARG A 47 -9.17 -3.93 -18.04
CA ARG A 47 -8.74 -2.84 -18.94
C ARG A 47 -9.77 -1.72 -18.86
N ASP A 48 -9.51 -0.75 -18.00
CA ASP A 48 -10.12 0.58 -18.08
C ASP A 48 -8.98 1.53 -18.43
N ASP A 49 -8.85 1.82 -19.73
CA ASP A 49 -7.70 2.54 -20.27
C ASP A 49 -7.63 3.99 -19.74
N ASP A 50 -8.79 4.61 -19.48
CA ASP A 50 -8.88 5.97 -18.91
C ASP A 50 -8.38 6.00 -17.46
N LEU A 51 -8.72 4.96 -16.69
CA LEU A 51 -8.23 4.82 -15.32
C LEU A 51 -6.72 4.59 -15.29
N ILE A 52 -6.20 3.73 -16.16
CA ILE A 52 -4.74 3.50 -16.31
C ILE A 52 -4.04 4.80 -16.66
N GLU A 53 -4.57 5.58 -17.60
CA GLU A 53 -3.99 6.85 -18.00
C GLU A 53 -3.91 7.84 -16.83
N ASN A 54 -4.97 7.93 -16.03
CA ASN A 54 -4.99 8.79 -14.83
C ASN A 54 -3.92 8.39 -13.81
N TRP A 55 -3.77 7.09 -13.55
CA TRP A 55 -2.69 6.60 -12.70
C TRP A 55 -1.30 6.90 -13.27
N MET A 56 -1.11 6.73 -14.57
CA MET A 56 0.17 7.00 -15.24
C MET A 56 0.54 8.49 -15.22
N LYS A 57 -0.45 9.38 -15.38
CA LYS A 57 -0.29 10.83 -15.19
C LYS A 57 0.17 11.17 -13.78
N LEU A 58 -0.36 10.51 -12.76
CA LEU A 58 0.08 10.73 -11.37
C LEU A 58 1.56 10.40 -11.15
N PHE A 59 2.03 9.26 -11.66
CA PHE A 59 3.46 8.91 -11.61
C PHE A 59 4.33 9.97 -12.31
N GLN A 60 3.86 10.50 -13.45
CA GLN A 60 4.57 11.57 -14.17
C GLN A 60 4.60 12.89 -13.39
N LEU A 61 3.49 13.30 -12.79
CA LEU A 61 3.40 14.53 -11.99
C LEU A 61 4.35 14.50 -10.80
N ARG A 62 4.39 13.35 -10.09
CA ARG A 62 5.28 13.17 -8.94
C ARG A 62 6.74 12.92 -9.32
N LYS A 63 7.02 12.65 -10.61
CA LYS A 63 8.36 12.34 -11.14
C LYS A 63 9.06 11.20 -10.37
N THR A 64 8.30 10.19 -9.98
CA THR A 64 8.76 9.03 -9.21
C THR A 64 8.21 7.74 -9.82
N ASN A 65 8.83 6.61 -9.47
CA ASN A 65 8.35 5.27 -9.83
C ASN A 65 7.46 4.63 -8.75
N ARG A 66 7.21 5.37 -7.66
CA ARG A 66 6.41 4.98 -6.49
C ARG A 66 5.33 6.03 -6.22
N LEU A 67 4.13 5.61 -5.86
CA LEU A 67 3.06 6.50 -5.37
C LEU A 67 2.67 6.06 -3.97
N SER A 68 2.73 6.98 -3.01
CA SER A 68 2.28 6.75 -1.65
C SER A 68 0.78 6.97 -1.49
N LEU A 69 0.20 6.48 -0.40
CA LEU A 69 -1.18 6.80 -0.02
C LEU A 69 -1.38 8.31 0.18
N GLU A 70 -0.37 9.00 0.74
CA GLU A 70 -0.32 10.46 0.85
C GLU A 70 -0.46 11.13 -0.53
N ASP A 71 0.31 10.69 -1.54
CA ASP A 71 0.28 11.27 -2.89
C ASP A 71 -1.11 11.17 -3.53
N ILE A 72 -1.77 10.03 -3.30
CA ILE A 72 -3.12 9.73 -3.80
C ILE A 72 -4.15 10.59 -3.08
N CYS A 73 -4.06 10.70 -1.75
CA CYS A 73 -4.97 11.53 -0.97
C CYS A 73 -4.84 13.00 -1.35
N GLU A 74 -3.62 13.51 -1.55
CA GLU A 74 -3.41 14.90 -1.99
C GLU A 74 -4.02 15.15 -3.38
N HIS A 75 -3.83 14.23 -4.34
CA HIS A 75 -4.39 14.37 -5.68
C HIS A 75 -5.93 14.35 -5.68
N LEU A 76 -6.52 13.49 -4.85
CA LEU A 76 -7.98 13.34 -4.73
C LEU A 76 -8.60 14.31 -3.71
N GLN A 77 -7.80 15.16 -3.07
CA GLN A 77 -8.20 16.11 -2.03
C GLN A 77 -8.93 15.44 -0.85
N LEU A 78 -8.40 14.29 -0.42
CA LEU A 78 -8.93 13.50 0.70
C LEU A 78 -8.11 13.69 1.97
N ASN A 79 -8.77 13.50 3.12
CA ASN A 79 -8.09 13.43 4.40
C ASN A 79 -7.45 12.05 4.61
N ILE A 80 -6.14 12.00 4.82
CA ILE A 80 -5.43 10.72 4.98
C ILE A 80 -5.82 9.95 6.26
N GLY A 81 -6.18 10.65 7.34
CA GLY A 81 -6.64 10.02 8.58
C GLY A 81 -7.91 9.21 8.36
N ASP A 82 -8.88 9.82 7.67
CA ASP A 82 -10.15 9.17 7.32
C ASP A 82 -9.94 7.97 6.40
N VAL A 83 -9.04 8.09 5.42
CA VAL A 83 -8.70 7.01 4.48
C VAL A 83 -8.01 5.83 5.19
N ARG A 84 -7.08 6.09 6.12
CA ARG A 84 -6.45 5.06 6.96
C ARG A 84 -7.46 4.38 7.87
N GLN A 85 -8.41 5.14 8.42
CA GLN A 85 -9.50 4.59 9.23
C GLN A 85 -10.44 3.72 8.38
N GLN A 86 -10.82 4.17 7.18
CA GLN A 86 -11.61 3.39 6.23
C GLN A 86 -10.91 2.07 5.88
N ARG A 87 -9.61 2.10 5.59
CA ARG A 87 -8.85 0.88 5.30
C ARG A 87 -8.88 -0.08 6.49
N SER A 88 -8.71 0.45 7.70
CA SER A 88 -8.74 -0.34 8.94
C SER A 88 -10.10 -0.98 9.20
N THR A 89 -11.21 -0.29 8.91
CA THR A 89 -12.56 -0.84 9.06
C THR A 89 -12.89 -1.87 7.99
N GLN A 90 -12.45 -1.67 6.74
CA GLN A 90 -12.54 -2.68 5.67
C GLN A 90 -11.80 -3.97 6.04
N LEU A 91 -10.61 -3.84 6.63
CA LEU A 91 -9.84 -5.01 7.08
C LEU A 91 -10.53 -5.75 8.24
N LYS A 92 -11.02 -5.03 9.26
CA LYS A 92 -11.75 -5.63 10.38
C LYS A 92 -13.04 -6.31 9.95
N SER A 93 -13.77 -5.73 8.99
CA SER A 93 -14.99 -6.33 8.45
C SER A 93 -14.70 -7.54 7.57
N ALA A 94 -13.61 -7.52 6.80
CA ALA A 94 -13.11 -8.70 6.10
C ALA A 94 -12.68 -9.80 7.08
N GLU A 95 -11.92 -9.47 8.12
CA GLU A 95 -11.46 -10.42 9.15
C GLU A 95 -12.61 -11.02 9.96
N ASN A 96 -13.62 -10.24 10.32
CA ASN A 96 -14.83 -10.74 10.99
C ASN A 96 -15.71 -11.61 10.09
N SER A 97 -15.69 -11.35 8.77
CA SER A 97 -16.37 -12.18 7.77
C SER A 97 -15.57 -13.44 7.38
N LEU A 98 -14.28 -13.49 7.73
CA LEU A 98 -13.30 -14.51 7.37
C LEU A 98 -12.82 -15.31 8.61
N SER A 99 -13.66 -15.46 9.63
CA SER A 99 -13.46 -16.51 10.66
C SER A 99 -13.74 -17.93 10.12
N SER A 100 -14.15 -18.01 8.85
CA SER A 100 -14.14 -19.23 8.05
C SER A 100 -13.52 -18.89 6.69
N TYR A 101 -12.54 -19.69 6.25
CA TYR A 101 -11.90 -19.70 4.92
C TYR A 101 -10.58 -18.92 4.74
N THR A 102 -9.49 -19.63 5.07
CA THR A 102 -8.15 -19.64 4.44
C THR A 102 -7.21 -18.43 4.58
N ASP A 103 -6.24 -18.66 5.47
CA ASP A 103 -4.92 -18.07 5.71
C ASP A 103 -3.95 -18.03 4.51
N ASN A 104 -4.46 -18.01 3.27
CA ASN A 104 -3.65 -18.32 2.07
C ASN A 104 -2.92 -17.12 1.44
N GLN A 105 -2.87 -15.94 2.09
CA GLN A 105 -2.25 -14.76 1.46
C GLN A 105 -1.49 -13.82 2.41
N ARG A 106 -1.12 -14.30 3.59
CA ARG A 106 -0.12 -13.65 4.45
C ARG A 106 1.08 -14.59 4.62
N VAL A 107 1.84 -14.78 3.54
CA VAL A 107 3.03 -15.62 3.53
C VAL A 107 4.28 -14.77 3.40
N LEU A 108 5.35 -15.16 4.10
CA LEU A 108 6.66 -14.59 3.86
C LEU A 108 7.13 -15.00 2.47
N GLY A 109 7.83 -14.11 1.77
CA GLY A 109 8.44 -14.45 0.50
C GLY A 109 9.39 -15.65 0.65
N ASN A 110 9.55 -16.42 -0.43
CA ASN A 110 10.39 -17.62 -0.46
C ASN A 110 11.88 -17.35 -0.14
N ASP A 111 12.27 -16.06 -0.15
CA ASP A 111 13.58 -15.53 0.21
C ASP A 111 13.80 -15.42 1.73
N VAL A 112 12.77 -15.67 2.55
CA VAL A 112 12.81 -15.49 4.00
C VAL A 112 12.66 -16.83 4.71
N GLN A 113 13.65 -17.18 5.54
CA GLN A 113 13.60 -18.31 6.44
C GLN A 113 13.32 -17.85 7.87
N VAL A 114 12.26 -18.37 8.49
CA VAL A 114 11.95 -18.12 9.90
C VAL A 114 12.75 -19.09 10.77
N ILE A 115 13.62 -18.55 11.62
CA ILE A 115 14.42 -19.34 12.57
C ILE A 115 13.71 -19.45 13.92
N VAL A 116 12.98 -18.39 14.32
CA VAL A 116 12.22 -18.31 15.56
C VAL A 116 10.87 -17.67 15.27
N ASP A 117 9.79 -18.36 15.67
CA ASP A 117 8.42 -17.90 15.45
C ASP A 117 7.77 -17.43 16.76
N GLN A 118 8.00 -16.17 17.11
CA GLN A 118 7.42 -15.54 18.31
C GLN A 118 6.69 -14.23 18.01
N MET A 119 6.74 -13.76 16.76
CA MET A 119 6.11 -12.52 16.33
C MET A 119 4.86 -12.81 15.50
N PRO A 120 3.78 -12.03 15.64
CA PRO A 120 2.64 -12.06 14.73
C PRO A 120 3.04 -11.90 13.25
N MET A 121 2.30 -12.54 12.35
CA MET A 121 2.65 -12.63 10.92
C MET A 121 2.68 -11.25 10.21
N ASP A 122 1.81 -10.34 10.62
CA ASP A 122 1.81 -8.94 10.18
C ASP A 122 3.10 -8.19 10.56
N MET A 123 3.65 -8.43 11.74
CA MET A 123 4.94 -7.86 12.15
C MET A 123 6.09 -8.43 11.30
N LYS A 124 6.10 -9.74 11.07
CA LYS A 124 7.13 -10.38 10.23
C LYS A 124 7.10 -9.81 8.80
N LEU A 125 5.90 -9.63 8.23
CA LEU A 125 5.73 -9.03 6.90
C LEU A 125 6.26 -7.60 6.87
N LYS A 126 5.90 -6.78 7.86
CA LYS A 126 6.34 -5.38 7.92
C LYS A 126 7.86 -5.24 8.00
N ILE A 127 8.50 -6.04 8.87
CA ILE A 127 9.96 -6.04 9.03
C ILE A 127 10.65 -6.51 7.74
N THR A 128 10.18 -7.62 7.15
CA THR A 128 10.81 -8.18 5.94
C THR A 128 10.64 -7.27 4.72
N ASN A 129 9.50 -6.60 4.58
CA ASN A 129 9.29 -5.64 3.50
C ASN A 129 10.18 -4.42 3.65
N GLU A 130 10.33 -3.88 4.87
CA GLU A 130 11.22 -2.73 5.11
C GLU A 130 12.67 -3.08 4.77
N PHE A 131 13.12 -4.26 5.18
CA PHE A 131 14.46 -4.76 4.85
C PHE A 131 14.67 -4.88 3.33
N ARG A 132 13.67 -5.37 2.59
CA ARG A 132 13.74 -5.47 1.11
C ARG A 132 13.87 -4.11 0.43
N LYS A 133 13.19 -3.07 0.93
CA LYS A 133 13.31 -1.71 0.38
C LYS A 133 14.76 -1.22 0.44
N LEU A 134 15.39 -1.39 1.60
CA LEU A 134 16.74 -0.88 1.85
C LEU A 134 17.81 -1.57 0.99
N ILE A 135 17.61 -2.85 0.70
CA ILE A 135 18.51 -3.63 -0.17
C ILE A 135 18.30 -3.29 -1.65
N THR A 136 17.05 -3.04 -2.07
CA THR A 136 16.74 -2.76 -3.48
C THR A 136 17.19 -1.35 -3.90
N ASP A 137 17.15 -0.38 -2.98
CA ASP A 137 17.41 1.03 -3.29
C ASP A 137 18.88 1.47 -3.10
N ASN A 138 19.75 0.64 -2.48
CA ASN A 138 21.17 0.98 -2.27
C ASN A 138 22.12 0.14 -3.14
N VAL A 139 22.88 0.82 -4.02
CA VAL A 139 23.97 0.22 -4.82
C VAL A 139 25.21 -0.07 -3.95
N ASP A 140 25.43 0.71 -2.88
CA ASP A 140 26.51 0.51 -1.91
C ASP A 140 25.97 -0.09 -0.60
N PHE A 141 25.89 -1.42 -0.54
CA PHE A 141 25.43 -2.15 0.64
C PHE A 141 26.40 -1.94 1.83
N ASN A 142 25.97 -1.20 2.84
CA ASN A 142 26.66 -1.08 4.12
C ASN A 142 25.83 -1.73 5.23
N GLY A 143 26.25 -2.94 5.65
CA GLY A 143 25.53 -3.73 6.66
C GLY A 143 25.40 -3.04 8.02
N LEU A 144 26.34 -2.18 8.41
CA LEU A 144 26.29 -1.48 9.69
C LEU A 144 25.18 -0.42 9.69
N LYS A 145 25.13 0.42 8.65
CA LYS A 145 24.09 1.44 8.49
C LYS A 145 22.70 0.82 8.36
N LEU A 146 22.60 -0.29 7.63
CA LEU A 146 21.36 -1.06 7.50
C LEU A 146 20.87 -1.56 8.86
N THR A 147 21.77 -2.09 9.67
CA THR A 147 21.45 -2.61 11.02
C THR A 147 20.97 -1.48 11.93
N GLU A 148 21.65 -0.33 11.93
CA GLU A 148 21.24 0.85 12.70
C GLU A 148 19.85 1.34 12.30
N TYR A 149 19.58 1.44 10.99
CA TYR A 149 18.28 1.85 10.48
C TYR A 149 17.17 0.87 10.89
N MET A 150 17.39 -0.44 10.68
CA MET A 150 16.39 -1.46 11.02
C MET A 150 16.10 -1.47 12.52
N LYS A 151 17.12 -1.27 13.37
CA LYS A 151 16.94 -1.10 14.81
C LYS A 151 16.06 0.10 15.11
N GLN A 152 16.35 1.28 14.56
CA GLN A 152 15.53 2.48 14.78
C GLN A 152 14.09 2.33 14.30
N PHE A 153 13.89 1.68 13.14
CA PHE A 153 12.58 1.36 12.59
C PHE A 153 11.79 0.46 13.55
N MET A 154 12.41 -0.64 14.02
CA MET A 154 11.77 -1.56 14.95
C MET A 154 11.50 -0.88 16.30
N ASP A 155 12.45 -0.10 16.81
CA ASP A 155 12.31 0.66 18.04
C ASP A 155 11.11 1.61 17.95
N LYS A 156 10.98 2.37 16.86
CA LYS A 156 9.86 3.31 16.65
C LYS A 156 8.50 2.61 16.58
N ILE A 157 8.43 1.43 15.97
CA ILE A 157 7.16 0.75 15.69
C ILE A 157 6.73 -0.16 16.85
N PHE A 158 7.68 -0.75 17.56
CA PHE A 158 7.41 -1.84 18.49
C PHE A 158 7.78 -1.54 19.96
N LEU A 159 8.67 -0.58 20.27
CA LEU A 159 9.01 -0.27 21.68
C LEU A 159 7.93 0.52 22.45
N HIS A 160 6.87 0.99 21.80
CA HIS A 160 5.70 1.52 22.53
C HIS A 160 4.75 0.43 23.05
N LEU A 161 4.95 -0.84 22.64
CA LEU A 161 4.28 -1.98 23.22
C LEU A 161 5.21 -2.60 24.26
N GLY A 162 5.25 -1.99 25.44
CA GLY A 162 6.01 -2.48 26.58
C GLY A 162 5.68 -3.94 26.88
N LEU A 163 6.60 -4.83 26.50
CA LEU A 163 6.74 -6.17 27.07
C LEU A 163 8.10 -6.20 27.74
N CYS A 164 8.12 -5.67 28.97
CA CYS A 164 8.98 -6.20 30.02
C CYS A 164 8.36 -7.48 30.56
#